data_AF-A0A2E1XFQ5-F1
#
_entry.id   AF-A0A2E1XFQ5-F1
#
_cell.length_a   1.000
_cell.length_b   1.000
_cell.length_c   1.000
_cell.angle_alpha   90.00
_cell.angle_beta   90.00
_cell.angle_gamma   90.00
#
_symmetry.space_group_name_H-M   'P 1'
#
loop_
_entity.id
_entity.type
_entity.pdbx_description
1 polymer ?
#
loop_
_entity_poly.entity_id
_entity_poly.type
_entity_poly.pdbx_seq_one_letter_code
_entity_poly.pdbx_strand_id
1 'polypeptide(L)' 'MDIITLIIALVAGIAAAMAGGALSGMKIGAEALGADLAAYMGGLYGFLAGSIGVVAGLVLLTVVKGGF' A
#
# COMPACT_ATOMS: atom_id res chain seq x y z
N MET A 1 20.59 0.90 -3.53
CA MET A 1 19.45 1.33 -4.36
C MET A 1 19.64 2.80 -4.61
N ASP A 2 19.60 3.26 -5.85
CA ASP A 2 19.71 4.70 -6.09
C ASP A 2 18.46 5.43 -5.56
N ILE A 3 18.62 6.74 -5.31
CA ILE A 3 17.57 7.55 -4.69
C ILE A 3 16.30 7.62 -5.54
N ILE A 4 16.43 7.62 -6.87
CA ILE A 4 15.29 7.72 -7.79
C ILE A 4 14.47 6.43 -7.72
N THR A 5 15.14 5.27 -7.77
CA THR A 5 14.48 3.97 -7.62
C THR A 5 13.76 3.84 -6.28
N LEU A 6 14.35 4.36 -5.19
CA LEU A 6 13.72 4.33 -3.86
C LEU A 6 12.43 5.16 -3.83
N ILE A 7 12.46 6.37 -4.41
CA ILE A 7 11.29 7.24 -4.49
C ILE A 7 10.18 6.58 -5.34
N ILE A 8 10.54 6.03 -6.51
CA ILE A 8 9.58 5.34 -7.38
C ILE A 8 8.94 4.16 -6.65
N ALA A 9 9.74 3.34 -5.98
CA ALA A 9 9.24 2.18 -5.26
C ALA A 9 8.32 2.56 -4.09
N LEU A 10 8.63 3.65 -3.38
CA LEU A 10 7.78 4.17 -2.31
C LEU A 10 6.42 4.63 -2.85
N VAL A 11 6.43 5.46 -3.90
CA VAL A 11 5.19 6.00 -4.49
C VAL A 11 4.35 4.88 -5.12
N ALA A 12 4.98 4.01 -5.91
CA ALA A 12 4.28 2.89 -6.55
C ALA A 12 3.74 1.89 -5.52
N GLY A 13 4.51 1.60 -4.46
CA GLY A 13 4.08 0.72 -3.38
C GLY A 13 2.86 1.26 -2.64
N ILE A 14 2.87 2.55 -2.29
CA ILE A 14 1.73 3.21 -1.63
C ILE A 14 0.50 3.20 -2.54
N ALA A 15 0.65 3.52 -3.82
CA ALA A 15 -0.45 3.47 -4.79
C ALA A 15 -1.02 2.06 -4.94
N ALA A 16 -0.16 1.03 -4.98
CA ALA A 16 -0.58 -0.36 -5.02
C ALA A 16 -1.31 -0.79 -3.75
N ALA A 17 -0.85 -0.34 -2.57
CA ALA A 17 -1.51 -0.60 -1.30
C ALA A 17 -2.90 0.03 -1.21
N MET A 18 -3.07 1.25 -1.73
CA MET A 18 -4.38 1.90 -1.86
C MET A 18 -5.30 1.11 -2.78
N ALA A 19 -4.82 0.73 -3.97
CA ALA A 19 -5.62 -0.02 -4.93
C ALA A 19 -6.02 -1.39 -4.38
N GLY A 20 -5.08 -2.13 -3.79
CA GLY A 20 -5.34 -3.42 -3.14
C GLY A 20 -6.30 -3.28 -1.95
N GLY A 21 -6.17 -2.22 -1.16
CA GLY A 21 -7.10 -1.87 -0.09
C GLY A 21 -8.52 -1.62 -0.61
N ALA A 22 -8.67 -0.83 -1.67
CA ALA A 22 -9.98 -0.52 -2.25
C ALA A 22 -10.64 -1.77 -2.85
N LEU A 23 -9.88 -2.58 -3.61
CA LEU A 23 -10.37 -3.82 -4.20
C LEU A 23 -10.79 -4.85 -3.14
N SER A 24 -9.98 -5.02 -2.10
CA SER A 24 -10.29 -5.94 -1.00
C SER A 24 -11.44 -5.42 -0.13
N GLY A 25 -11.48 -4.11 0.13
CA GLY A 25 -12.57 -3.44 0.84
C GLY A 25 -13.91 -3.60 0.13
N MET A 26 -13.97 -3.42 -1.19
CA MET A 26 -15.18 -3.73 -1.97
C MET A 26 -15.60 -5.19 -1.81
N LYS A 27 -14.66 -6.14 -1.89
CA LYS A 27 -14.98 -7.56 -1.80
C LYS A 27 -15.49 -7.97 -0.41
N ILE A 28 -15.02 -7.32 0.65
CA ILE A 28 -15.33 -7.69 2.04
C ILE A 28 -16.53 -6.91 2.59
N GLY A 29 -16.64 -5.61 2.27
CA GLY A 29 -17.56 -4.68 2.92
C GLY A 29 -18.76 -4.25 2.07
N ALA A 30 -18.84 -4.63 0.79
CA ALA A 30 -19.88 -4.12 -0.10
C ALA A 30 -21.31 -4.45 0.36
N GLU A 31 -21.54 -5.62 0.96
CA GLU A 31 -22.88 -6.01 1.43
C GLU A 31 -23.36 -5.17 2.63
N ALA A 32 -22.44 -4.69 3.46
CA ALA A 32 -22.77 -3.93 4.68
C ALA A 32 -22.79 -2.41 4.45
N LEU A 33 -21.90 -1.90 3.61
CA LEU A 33 -21.64 -0.45 3.45
C LEU A 33 -22.04 0.08 2.07
N GLY A 34 -22.30 -0.80 1.10
CA GLY A 34 -22.35 -0.46 -0.32
C GLY A 34 -20.96 -0.45 -0.97
N ALA A 35 -20.91 -0.73 -2.27
CA ALA A 35 -19.65 -0.93 -3.00
C ALA A 35 -18.74 0.32 -2.97
N ASP A 36 -19.29 1.51 -3.23
CA ASP A 36 -18.50 2.74 -3.29
C ASP A 36 -17.89 3.10 -1.93
N LEU A 37 -18.70 3.07 -0.87
CA LEU A 37 -18.22 3.38 0.48
C LEU A 37 -17.20 2.33 0.96
N ALA A 38 -17.44 1.05 0.67
CA ALA A 38 -16.50 -0.01 0.99
C ALA A 38 -15.17 0.15 0.23
N ALA A 39 -15.19 0.62 -1.02
CA ALA A 39 -13.99 0.95 -1.78
C ALA A 39 -13.21 2.11 -1.15
N TYR A 40 -13.89 3.20 -0.77
CA TYR A 40 -13.24 4.35 -0.13
C TYR A 40 -12.62 3.98 1.21
N MET A 41 -13.35 3.24 2.05
CA MET A 41 -12.84 2.79 3.33
C MET A 41 -11.67 1.81 3.17
N GLY A 42 -11.79 0.86 2.25
CA GLY A 42 -10.72 -0.06 1.90
C GLY A 42 -9.47 0.64 1.40
N GLY A 43 -9.62 1.62 0.50
CA GLY A 43 -8.51 2.41 -0.03
C GLY A 43 -7.82 3.25 1.04
N LEU A 44 -8.60 3.88 1.94
CA LEU A 44 -8.07 4.65 3.06
C LEU A 44 -7.26 3.75 4.03
N TYR A 45 -7.81 2.60 4.42
CA TYR A 45 -7.09 1.69 5.31
C TYR A 45 -5.92 0.99 4.61
N GLY A 46 -6.04 0.74 3.30
CA GLY A 46 -4.94 0.29 2.45
C GLY A 46 -3.79 1.29 2.39
N PHE A 47 -4.08 2.59 2.29
CA PHE A 47 -3.08 3.65 2.42
C PHE A 47 -2.42 3.63 3.81
N LEU A 48 -3.23 3.68 4.87
CA LEU A 48 -2.72 3.80 6.24
C LEU A 48 -1.87 2.61 6.66
N ALA A 49 -2.37 1.38 6.51
CA ALA A 49 -1.64 0.18 6.89
C ALA A 49 -0.56 -0.17 5.87
N GLY A 50 -0.87 -0.04 4.58
CA GLY A 50 0.04 -0.45 3.52
C GLY A 50 1.21 0.50 3.32
N SER A 51 1.09 1.81 3.62
CA SER A 51 2.25 2.72 3.61
C SER A 51 3.33 2.29 4.61
N ILE A 52 2.93 1.88 5.82
CA ILE A 52 3.85 1.32 6.83
C ILE A 52 4.48 0.03 6.29
N GLY A 53 3.69 -0.86 5.70
CA GLY A 53 4.19 -2.10 5.09
C GLY A 53 5.19 -1.86 3.96
N VAL A 54 4.94 -0.88 3.09
CA VAL A 54 5.83 -0.48 1.98
C VAL A 54 7.14 0.06 2.54
N VAL A 55 7.10 0.97 3.52
CA VAL A 55 8.31 1.51 4.15
C VAL A 55 9.11 0.40 4.81
N ALA A 56 8.49 -0.45 5.62
CA ALA A 56 9.16 -1.57 6.29
C ALA A 56 9.77 -2.55 5.28
N GLY A 57 9.05 -2.86 4.20
CA GLY A 57 9.54 -3.72 3.11
C GLY A 57 10.75 -3.13 2.38
N LEU A 58 10.73 -1.83 2.08
CA LEU A 58 11.86 -1.15 1.44
C LEU A 58 13.08 -1.06 2.35
N VAL A 59 12.87 -0.81 3.64
CA VAL A 59 13.95 -0.83 4.65
C VAL A 59 14.58 -2.22 4.71
N LEU A 60 13.77 -3.27 4.86
CA LEU A 60 14.24 -4.66 4.87
C LEU A 60 15.01 -5.02 3.60
N LEU A 61 14.48 -4.66 2.42
CA LEU A 61 15.15 -4.92 1.15
C LEU A 61 16.50 -4.19 1.04
N THR A 62 16.59 -2.98 1.59
CA THR A 62 17.84 -2.20 1.60
C THR A 62 18.89 -2.85 2.49
N VAL A 63 18.50 -3.28 3.69
CA VAL A 63 19.37 -3.99 4.64
C VAL A 63 19.83 -5.33 4.06
N VAL A 64 18.92 -6.13 3.51
CA VAL A 64 19.24 -7.46 2.94
C VAL A 64 20.17 -7.35 1.74
N LYS A 65 20.05 -6.28 0.94
CA LYS A 65 20.96 -6.03 -0.20
C LYS A 65 22.30 -5.40 0.21
N GLY A 66 22.58 -5.25 1.51
CA GLY A 66 23.85 -4.73 2.01
C GLY A 66 24.09 -3.24 1.72
N GLY A 67 23.02 -2.46 1.53
CA GLY A 67 23.13 -1.02 1.25
C GLY A 67 23.15 -0.19 2.54
N PHE A 68 24.25 0.53 2.78
CA PHE A 68 24.33 1.78 3.53
C PHE A 68 25.22 2.75 2.76
#